data_AF-A0A968X9X9-F1
#
_entry.id   AF-A0A968X9X9-F1
#
_cell.length_a   1.000
_cell.length_b   1.000
_cell.length_c   1.000
_cell.angle_alpha   90.00
_cell.angle_beta   90.00
_cell.angle_gamma   90.00
#
_symmetry.space_group_name_H-M   'P 1'
#
loop_
_entity.id
_entity.type
_entity.pdbx_description
1 polymer ?
#
loop_
_entity_poly.entity_id
_entity_poly.type
_entity_poly.pdbx_seq_one_letter_code
_entity_poly.pdbx_strand_id
1 'polypeptide(L)'
;MLKTRRTLSPEDKEIMVNIEPVYEAWLKEKREEGREEADRAHISTMLMFGFGAIILRRGFANDPELEAIVPRLMRLDPLERIQQVMTLSREALLAI
;
A
#
# COMPACT_ATOMS: atom_id res chain seq x y z
N MET A 1 27.58 -7.61 -20.91
CA MET A 1 27.12 -8.88 -21.51
C MET A 1 27.89 -10.03 -20.89
N LEU A 2 27.33 -10.68 -19.86
CA LEU A 2 27.90 -11.90 -19.26
C LEU A 2 27.20 -13.11 -19.89
N LYS A 3 27.74 -13.58 -21.03
CA LYS A 3 27.34 -14.84 -21.66
C LYS A 3 28.09 -15.98 -20.96
N THR A 4 27.62 -16.41 -19.80
CA THR A 4 28.10 -17.66 -19.19
C THR A 4 27.03 -18.71 -19.39
N ARG A 5 27.06 -19.39 -20.55
CA ARG A 5 26.30 -20.63 -20.77
C ARG A 5 26.87 -21.70 -19.84
N ARG A 6 26.41 -21.73 -18.58
CA ARG A 6 26.43 -22.95 -17.78
C ARG A 6 25.36 -23.86 -18.36
N THR A 7 25.76 -24.99 -18.91
CA THR A 7 24.85 -26.08 -19.23
C THR A 7 24.27 -26.56 -17.90
N LEU A 8 23.09 -26.05 -17.53
CA LEU A 8 22.37 -26.48 -16.33
C LEU A 8 22.16 -27.99 -16.43
N SER A 9 22.48 -28.71 -15.35
CA SER A 9 22.19 -30.14 -15.27
C SER A 9 20.67 -30.35 -15.35
N PRO A 10 20.18 -31.54 -15.74
CA PRO A 10 18.75 -31.84 -15.74
C PRO A 10 18.08 -31.55 -14.38
N GLU A 11 18.78 -31.85 -13.28
CA GLU A 11 18.33 -31.55 -11.91
C GLU A 11 18.29 -30.04 -11.64
N ASP A 12 19.29 -29.27 -12.08
CA ASP A 12 19.26 -27.81 -11.95
C ASP A 12 18.10 -27.19 -12.74
N LYS A 13 17.75 -27.76 -13.90
CA LYS A 13 16.60 -27.32 -14.71
C LYS A 13 15.28 -27.64 -14.01
N GLU A 14 15.17 -28.81 -13.41
CA GLU A 14 13.98 -29.22 -12.65
C GLU A 14 13.79 -28.35 -11.40
N ILE A 15 14.89 -28.03 -10.70
CA ILE A 15 14.90 -27.08 -9.58
C ILE A 15 14.49 -25.68 -10.05
N MET A 16 15.01 -25.20 -11.19
CA MET A 16 14.62 -23.90 -11.74
C MET A 16 13.13 -23.82 -12.07
N VAL A 17 12.59 -24.84 -12.73
CA VAL A 17 11.16 -24.92 -13.10
C VAL A 17 10.25 -24.90 -11.87
N ASN A 18 10.72 -25.41 -10.73
CA ASN A 18 9.96 -25.42 -9.48
C ASN A 18 10.14 -24.13 -8.64
N ILE A 19 11.32 -23.50 -8.67
CA ILE A 19 11.62 -22.29 -7.88
C ILE A 19 11.13 -21.02 -8.57
N GLU A 20 11.21 -20.94 -9.90
CA GLU A 20 10.84 -19.74 -10.65
C GLU A 20 9.37 -19.31 -10.43
N PRO A 21 8.37 -20.22 -10.43
CA PRO A 21 6.99 -19.85 -10.11
C PRO A 21 6.80 -19.38 -8.67
N VAL A 22 7.53 -19.97 -7.71
CA VAL A 22 7.47 -19.60 -6.28
C VAL A 22 8.07 -18.22 -6.07
N TYR A 23 9.20 -17.93 -6.72
CA TYR A 23 9.86 -16.64 -6.66
C TYR A 23 9.03 -15.53 -7.31
N GLU A 24 8.41 -15.80 -8.47
CA GLU A 24 7.50 -14.86 -9.13
C GLU A 24 6.24 -14.59 -8.29
N ALA A 25 5.66 -15.62 -7.66
CA ALA A 25 4.53 -15.47 -6.74
C ALA A 25 4.89 -14.59 -5.55
N TRP A 26 6.04 -14.85 -4.92
CA TRP A 26 6.55 -14.05 -3.80
C TRP A 26 6.86 -12.60 -4.21
N LEU A 27 7.49 -12.38 -5.37
CA LEU A 27 7.73 -11.04 -5.90
C LEU A 27 6.44 -10.25 -6.14
N LYS A 28 5.42 -10.92 -6.68
CA LYS A 28 4.12 -10.32 -6.92
C LYS A 28 3.44 -9.94 -5.61
N GLU A 29 3.40 -10.84 -4.64
CA GLU A 29 2.87 -10.61 -3.29
C GLU A 29 3.57 -9.41 -2.63
N LYS A 30 4.91 -9.39 -2.62
CA LYS A 30 5.67 -8.28 -2.03
C LYS A 30 5.45 -6.94 -2.72
N ARG A 31 5.23 -6.95 -4.05
CA ARG A 31 4.89 -5.75 -4.80
C ARG A 31 3.45 -5.28 -4.52
N GLU A 32 2.53 -6.19 -4.23
CA GLU A 32 1.16 -5.85 -3.81
C GLU A 32 1.16 -5.27 -2.40
N GLU A 33 1.82 -5.91 -1.43
CA GLU A 33 2.02 -5.37 -0.07
C GLU A 33 2.66 -3.97 -0.09
N GLY A 34 3.72 -3.78 -0.88
CA GLY A 34 4.39 -2.48 -0.98
C GLY A 34 3.52 -1.39 -1.60
N ARG A 35 2.58 -1.75 -2.49
CA ARG A 35 1.60 -0.80 -3.04
C ARG A 35 0.53 -0.44 -2.02
N GLU A 36 0.03 -1.42 -1.28
CA GLU A 36 -0.93 -1.19 -0.20
C GLU A 36 -0.35 -0.28 0.89
N GLU A 37 0.90 -0.51 1.30
CA GLU A 37 1.59 0.33 2.29
C GLU A 37 1.80 1.76 1.78
N ALA A 38 2.17 1.92 0.50
CA ALA A 38 2.33 3.24 -0.10
C ALA A 38 1.00 4.01 -0.19
N ASP A 39 -0.09 3.34 -0.57
CA ASP A 39 -1.43 3.93 -0.61
C ASP A 39 -1.92 4.31 0.79
N ARG A 40 -1.66 3.45 1.78
CA ARG A 40 -1.97 3.71 3.18
C ARG A 40 -1.22 4.94 3.72
N ALA A 41 0.07 5.05 3.41
CA ALA A 41 0.89 6.19 3.78
C ALA A 41 0.41 7.49 3.10
N HIS A 42 0.00 7.41 1.83
CA HIS A 42 -0.53 8.55 1.09
C HIS A 42 -1.84 9.07 1.69
N ILE A 43 -2.80 8.17 1.97
CA ILE A 43 -4.07 8.54 2.62
C ILE A 43 -3.82 9.14 4.00
N SER A 44 -2.96 8.52 4.80
CA SER A 44 -2.61 9.01 6.13
C SER A 44 -2.05 10.42 6.06
N THR A 45 -1.18 10.69 5.08
CA THR A 45 -0.64 12.03 4.82
C THR A 45 -1.74 13.01 4.43
N MET A 46 -2.67 12.64 3.56
CA MET A 46 -3.79 13.49 3.18
C MET A 46 -4.70 13.83 4.37
N LEU A 47 -5.05 12.86 5.21
CA LEU A 47 -5.83 13.08 6.43
C LEU A 47 -5.09 14.00 7.40
N MET A 48 -3.77 13.83 7.51
CA MET A 48 -2.92 14.74 8.28
C MET A 48 -2.93 16.16 7.73
N PHE A 49 -3.02 16.38 6.42
CA PHE A 49 -3.10 17.75 5.86
C PHE A 49 -4.52 18.32 5.96
N GLY A 50 -5.55 17.52 5.71
CA GLY A 50 -6.96 17.94 5.72
C GLY A 50 -7.46 18.30 7.13
N PHE A 51 -7.02 17.58 8.16
CA PHE A 51 -7.45 17.78 9.56
C PHE A 51 -6.31 18.30 10.46
N GLY A 52 -5.22 18.75 9.83
CA GLY A 52 -3.86 18.86 10.38
C GLY A 52 -3.54 19.91 11.42
N ALA A 53 -4.44 20.84 11.75
CA ALA A 53 -4.14 21.77 12.84
C ALA A 53 -4.15 21.06 14.22
N ILE A 54 -4.87 19.95 14.36
CA ILE A 54 -5.04 19.23 15.65
C ILE A 54 -4.09 18.02 15.76
N ILE A 55 -3.82 17.32 14.65
CA ILE A 55 -3.09 16.04 14.64
C ILE A 55 -1.57 16.23 14.76
N LEU A 56 -1.01 17.35 14.29
CA LEU A 56 0.45 17.60 14.34
C LEU A 56 1.04 17.63 15.77
N ARG A 57 0.21 17.79 16.81
CA ARG A 57 0.66 17.77 18.21
C ARG A 57 0.65 16.38 18.86
N ARG A 58 -0.04 15.40 18.27
CA ARG A 58 -0.14 14.03 18.79
C ARG A 58 0.31 12.95 17.81
N GLY A 59 0.50 13.24 16.52
CA GLY A 59 0.83 12.22 15.52
C GLY A 59 -0.42 11.45 15.07
N PHE A 60 -0.49 11.14 13.77
CA PHE A 60 -1.63 10.46 13.14
C PHE A 60 -1.94 9.10 13.77
N ALA A 61 -0.91 8.38 14.21
CA ALA A 61 -1.03 7.11 14.93
C ALA A 61 -1.79 7.22 16.28
N ASN A 62 -2.08 8.43 16.76
CA ASN A 62 -2.83 8.66 18.00
C ASN A 62 -4.29 9.11 17.75
N ASP A 63 -4.78 9.07 16.51
CA ASP A 63 -6.20 9.23 16.18
C ASP A 63 -6.78 7.93 15.58
N PRO A 64 -7.20 6.97 16.43
CA PRO A 64 -7.67 5.66 15.98
C PRO A 64 -8.97 5.74 15.16
N GLU A 65 -9.75 6.80 15.31
CA GLU A 65 -10.98 7.01 14.53
C GLU A 65 -10.64 7.29 13.07
N LEU A 66 -9.63 8.13 12.82
CA LEU A 66 -9.15 8.42 11.47
C LEU A 66 -8.36 7.27 10.86
N GLU A 67 -7.66 6.47 11.67
CA GLU A 67 -7.03 5.24 11.14
C GLU A 67 -8.08 4.22 10.68
N ALA A 68 -9.20 4.11 11.39
CA ALA A 68 -10.27 3.16 11.08
C ALA A 68 -10.95 3.39 9.72
N ILE A 69 -10.92 4.62 9.21
CA ILE A 69 -11.50 4.96 7.89
C ILE A 69 -10.54 4.74 6.71
N VAL A 70 -9.22 4.58 6.96
CA VAL A 70 -8.23 4.40 5.89
C VAL A 70 -8.57 3.24 4.94
N PRO A 71 -8.98 2.04 5.42
CA PRO A 71 -9.37 0.95 4.52
C PRO A 71 -10.58 1.27 3.64
N ARG A 72 -11.50 2.13 4.09
CA ARG A 72 -12.66 2.59 3.29
C ARG A 72 -12.19 3.55 2.20
N LEU A 73 -11.33 4.49 2.55
CA LEU A 73 -10.73 5.45 1.59
C LEU A 73 -9.83 4.77 0.54
N MET A 74 -9.17 3.66 0.90
CA MET A 74 -8.38 2.86 -0.05
C MET A 74 -9.23 2.25 -1.16
N ARG A 75 -10.52 1.98 -0.92
CA ARG A 75 -11.45 1.40 -1.90
C ARG A 75 -12.03 2.42 -2.87
N LEU A 76 -11.91 3.71 -2.56
CA LEU A 76 -12.36 4.79 -3.42
C LEU A 76 -11.33 5.06 -4.52
N ASP A 77 -11.83 5.56 -5.66
CA ASP A 77 -10.98 6.13 -6.71
C ASP A 77 -10.13 7.28 -6.14
N PRO A 78 -8.88 7.48 -6.60
CA PRO A 78 -8.02 8.55 -6.11
C PRO A 78 -8.68 9.94 -6.12
N LEU A 79 -9.48 10.26 -7.13
CA LEU A 79 -10.14 11.57 -7.22
C LEU A 79 -11.26 11.69 -6.18
N GLU A 80 -12.07 10.65 -6.02
CA GLU A 80 -13.16 10.62 -5.04
C GLU A 80 -12.61 10.67 -3.61
N ARG A 81 -11.51 9.95 -3.35
CA ARG A 81 -10.76 10.01 -2.10
C ARG A 81 -10.29 11.42 -1.77
N ILE A 82 -9.67 12.12 -2.73
CA ILE A 82 -9.23 13.51 -2.54
C ILE A 82 -10.42 14.42 -2.27
N GLN A 83 -11.50 14.29 -3.04
CA GLN A 83 -12.70 15.07 -2.83
C GLN A 83 -13.26 14.86 -1.43
N GLN A 84 -13.44 13.62 -0.98
CA GLN A 84 -13.98 13.34 0.36
C GLN A 84 -13.09 13.91 1.47
N VAL A 85 -11.78 13.69 1.42
CA VAL A 85 -10.85 14.19 2.46
C VAL A 85 -10.77 15.72 2.49
N MET A 86 -10.87 16.38 1.33
CA MET A 86 -10.74 17.84 1.24
C MET A 86 -12.05 18.61 1.43
N THR A 87 -13.21 17.95 1.30
CA THR A 87 -14.53 18.62 1.35
C THR A 87 -15.36 18.24 2.57
N LEU A 88 -15.20 17.04 3.13
CA LEU A 88 -15.96 16.60 4.29
C LEU A 88 -15.36 17.13 5.59
N SER A 89 -16.22 17.41 6.56
CA SER A 89 -15.77 17.60 7.95
C SER A 89 -15.25 16.29 8.52
N ARG A 90 -14.52 16.36 9.65
CA ARG A 90 -14.02 15.17 10.33
C ARG A 90 -15.18 14.22 10.70
N GLU A 91 -16.27 14.76 11.24
CA GLU A 91 -17.43 13.96 11.65
C GLU A 91 -18.11 13.30 10.46
N ALA A 92 -18.26 14.03 9.34
CA ALA A 92 -18.83 13.49 8.12
C ALA A 92 -17.93 12.40 7.51
N LEU A 93 -16.61 12.57 7.57
CA LEU A 93 -15.64 11.59 7.09
C LEU A 93 -15.59 10.34 7.99
N LEU A 94 -15.83 10.46 9.30
CA LEU A 94 -15.93 9.32 10.20
C LEU A 94 -17.25 8.52 10.03
N ALA A 95 -18.23 9.11 9.36
CA ALA A 95 -19.54 8.50 9.12
C ALA A 95 -19.64 7.73 7.78
N ILE A 96 -18.64 7.81 6.90
CA ILE A 96 -18.53 6.98 5.68
C ILE A 96 -18.11 5.56 6.07
#